data_AF-A0A3D5PF33-F1
#
_entry.id   AF-A0A3D5PF33-F1
#
_cell.length_a   1.000
_cell.length_b   1.000
_cell.length_c   1.000
_cell.angle_alpha   90.00
_cell.angle_beta   90.00
_cell.angle_gamma   90.00
#
_symmetry.space_group_name_H-M   'P 1'
#
loop_
_entity.id
_entity.type
_entity.pdbx_description
1 polymer ?
#
loop_
_entity_poly.entity_id
_entity_poly.type
_entity_poly.pdbx_seq_one_letter_code
_entity_poly.pdbx_strand_id
1 'polypeptide(L)'
;MSVKNLLSEYRKRLSKEAWLKSIVWGAVFAFGANAVAALATWCLGVKSLKLVLCVSLGVFVAVWAASSALLYFLKFRPTFKDVARRVDGLGLEERVITMTEYEKKEDFFAKKQRQDAAAKLKSVKSGSLKIVVSAASIIVACVMLLTAGAATTASALSAKGIIKDLPGIVEPIFNPEVFYTIVYEVEGEGEIEGNADQLVLKGGDAEPVLAVAEDGWAFLCWSDGSEEPYRHDKEVMPDGEFSEVDEDGNVIITYFAVFTELEESEQDGNGGEGDEQEQEQDQAQDQPSDGEEQEQEQQQTDGESKDGDGKGGEYQDSNKVIDGDQYYGDRLEEYLALAEEILENDGEIPDDLREFIESYYGTIE
;
A
#
# COMPACT_ATOMS: atom_id res chain seq x y z
N MET A 1 -23.79 -34.82 -61.70
CA MET A 1 -23.31 -34.74 -60.30
C MET A 1 -22.27 -33.63 -60.24
N SER A 2 -22.43 -32.62 -59.38
CA SER A 2 -21.49 -31.47 -59.33
C SER A 2 -20.15 -31.86 -58.72
N VAL A 3 -19.04 -31.40 -59.29
CA VAL A 3 -17.67 -31.61 -58.80
C VAL A 3 -17.52 -31.15 -57.34
N LYS A 4 -18.23 -30.07 -56.98
CA LYS A 4 -18.26 -29.53 -55.62
C LYS A 4 -18.85 -30.50 -54.60
N ASN A 5 -19.85 -31.29 -54.99
CA ASN A 5 -20.46 -32.28 -54.09
C ASN A 5 -19.52 -33.47 -53.87
N LEU A 6 -18.84 -33.93 -54.92
CA LEU A 6 -17.85 -35.01 -54.87
C LEU A 6 -16.65 -34.67 -53.97
N LEU A 7 -16.20 -33.42 -53.98
CA LEU A 7 -15.05 -32.97 -53.17
C LEU A 7 -15.44 -32.42 -51.79
N SER A 8 -16.72 -32.37 -51.45
CA SER A 8 -17.20 -31.73 -50.21
C SER A 8 -16.67 -32.40 -48.94
N GLU A 9 -16.61 -33.74 -48.90
CA GLU A 9 -16.08 -34.48 -47.75
C GLU A 9 -14.58 -34.27 -47.55
N TYR A 10 -13.83 -34.27 -48.65
CA TYR A 10 -12.39 -33.99 -48.65
C TYR A 10 -12.12 -32.55 -48.20
N ARG A 11 -12.92 -31.60 -48.68
CA ARG A 11 -12.85 -30.20 -48.27
C ARG A 11 -13.12 -30.04 -46.78
N LYS A 12 -14.11 -30.74 -46.21
CA LYS A 12 -14.40 -30.70 -44.76
C LYS A 12 -13.22 -31.20 -43.93
N ARG A 13 -12.49 -32.21 -44.39
CA ARG A 13 -11.28 -32.70 -43.70
C ARG A 13 -10.13 -31.70 -43.80
N LEU A 14 -9.90 -31.15 -44.99
CA LEU A 14 -8.84 -30.16 -45.19
C LEU A 14 -9.15 -28.85 -44.47
N SER A 15 -10.42 -28.46 -44.33
CA SER A 15 -10.81 -27.30 -43.52
C SER A 15 -10.55 -27.52 -42.03
N LYS A 16 -10.66 -28.75 -41.51
CA LYS A 16 -10.25 -29.07 -40.14
C LYS A 16 -8.74 -28.91 -39.95
N GLU A 17 -7.92 -29.36 -40.91
CA GLU A 17 -6.46 -29.14 -40.89
C GLU A 17 -6.14 -27.64 -40.90
N ALA A 18 -6.77 -26.87 -41.79
CA ALA A 18 -6.59 -25.42 -41.88
C ALA A 18 -6.96 -24.69 -40.58
N TRP A 19 -8.10 -25.07 -39.99
CA TRP A 19 -8.56 -24.52 -38.71
C TRP A 19 -7.61 -24.84 -37.55
N LEU A 20 -7.08 -26.06 -37.53
CA LEU A 20 -6.10 -26.47 -36.52
C LEU A 20 -4.80 -25.67 -36.66
N LYS A 21 -4.31 -25.45 -37.89
CA LYS A 21 -3.14 -24.60 -38.14
C LYS A 21 -3.36 -23.15 -37.72
N SER A 22 -4.53 -22.58 -37.99
CA SER A 22 -4.86 -21.21 -37.59
C SER A 22 -4.93 -21.07 -36.07
N ILE A 23 -5.44 -22.07 -35.35
CA ILE A 23 -5.49 -22.05 -33.89
C ILE A 23 -4.10 -22.11 -33.27
N VAL A 24 -3.23 -22.98 -33.79
CA VAL A 24 -1.86 -23.12 -33.28
C VAL A 24 -1.09 -21.81 -33.47
N TRP A 25 -1.15 -21.21 -34.67
CA TRP A 25 -0.51 -19.91 -34.90
C TRP A 25 -1.20 -18.77 -34.15
N GLY A 26 -2.52 -18.81 -33.99
CA GLY A 26 -3.26 -17.86 -33.17
C GLY A 26 -2.81 -17.89 -31.71
N ALA A 27 -2.50 -19.08 -31.16
CA ALA A 27 -1.96 -19.23 -29.82
C ALA A 27 -0.55 -18.61 -29.69
N VAL A 28 0.31 -18.76 -30.70
CA VAL A 28 1.63 -18.12 -30.72
C VAL A 28 1.52 -16.59 -30.57
N PHE A 29 0.66 -15.96 -31.38
CA PHE A 29 0.44 -14.51 -31.31
C PHE A 29 -0.20 -14.09 -29.98
N ALA A 30 -1.15 -14.87 -29.47
CA ALA A 30 -1.82 -14.60 -28.20
C ALA A 30 -0.87 -14.68 -27.00
N PHE A 31 -0.01 -15.69 -26.92
CA PHE A 31 1.01 -15.79 -25.86
C PHE A 31 2.03 -14.66 -25.96
N GLY A 32 2.44 -14.28 -27.17
CA GLY A 32 3.32 -13.13 -27.36
C GLY A 32 2.72 -11.82 -26.85
N ALA A 33 1.47 -11.52 -27.24
CA ALA A 33 0.77 -10.35 -26.74
C ALA A 33 0.55 -10.40 -25.22
N ASN A 34 0.26 -11.58 -24.66
CA ASN A 34 0.10 -11.75 -23.23
C ASN A 34 1.40 -11.47 -22.45
N ALA A 35 2.55 -11.93 -22.95
CA ALA A 35 3.85 -11.66 -22.34
C ALA A 35 4.15 -10.14 -22.30
N VAL A 36 3.84 -9.42 -23.39
CA VAL A 36 3.99 -7.96 -23.46
C VAL A 36 3.04 -7.26 -22.49
N ALA A 37 1.78 -7.68 -22.42
CA ALA A 37 0.81 -7.11 -21.50
C ALA A 37 1.21 -7.31 -20.03
N ALA A 38 1.69 -8.50 -19.68
CA ALA A 38 2.20 -8.79 -18.34
C ALA A 38 3.39 -7.88 -17.98
N LEU A 39 4.40 -7.80 -18.86
CA LEU A 39 5.52 -6.89 -18.67
C LEU A 39 5.06 -5.44 -18.48
N ALA A 40 4.10 -4.97 -19.27
CA ALA A 40 3.55 -3.62 -19.11
C ALA A 40 2.90 -3.39 -17.74
N THR A 41 2.12 -4.35 -17.22
CA THR A 41 1.52 -4.22 -15.89
C THR A 41 2.54 -4.23 -14.76
N TRP A 42 3.65 -4.94 -14.93
CA TRP A 42 4.76 -4.92 -13.99
C TRP A 42 5.51 -3.58 -14.03
N CYS A 43 5.76 -3.05 -15.24
CA CYS A 43 6.39 -1.75 -15.41
C CYS A 43 5.56 -0.58 -14.86
N LEU A 44 4.23 -0.72 -14.87
CA LEU A 44 3.30 0.31 -14.38
C LEU A 44 2.99 0.20 -12.88
N GLY A 45 3.59 -0.75 -12.14
CA GLY A 45 3.38 -0.87 -10.70
C GLY A 45 1.95 -1.21 -10.30
N VAL A 46 1.25 -2.02 -11.10
CA VAL A 46 -0.16 -2.34 -10.83
C VAL A 46 -0.29 -3.25 -9.60
N LYS A 47 -0.82 -2.71 -8.50
CA LYS A 47 -1.00 -3.41 -7.22
C LYS A 47 -2.21 -4.36 -7.17
N SER A 48 -3.10 -4.31 -8.16
CA SER A 48 -4.31 -5.15 -8.17
C SER A 48 -4.09 -6.47 -8.91
N LEU A 49 -3.93 -7.56 -8.14
CA LEU A 49 -3.80 -8.92 -8.69
C LEU A 49 -4.95 -9.29 -9.64
N LYS A 50 -6.19 -8.94 -9.26
CA LYS A 50 -7.38 -9.22 -10.09
C LYS A 50 -7.26 -8.52 -11.44
N LEU A 51 -6.81 -7.27 -11.45
CA LEU A 51 -6.63 -6.49 -12.67
C LEU A 51 -5.57 -7.12 -13.58
N VAL A 52 -4.41 -7.49 -13.04
CA VAL A 52 -3.33 -8.16 -13.79
C VAL A 52 -3.82 -9.46 -14.45
N LEU A 53 -4.54 -10.29 -13.69
CA LEU A 53 -5.10 -11.55 -14.23
C LEU A 53 -6.20 -11.31 -15.28
N CYS A 54 -7.09 -10.33 -15.06
CA CYS A 54 -8.12 -9.98 -16.04
C CYS A 54 -7.53 -9.42 -17.34
N VAL A 55 -6.49 -8.58 -17.27
CA VAL A 55 -5.81 -8.04 -18.45
C VAL A 55 -5.10 -9.16 -19.21
N SER A 56 -4.34 -10.01 -18.53
CA SER A 56 -3.63 -11.13 -19.16
C SER A 56 -4.60 -12.10 -19.88
N LEU A 57 -5.65 -12.54 -19.18
CA LEU A 57 -6.67 -13.42 -19.76
C LEU A 57 -7.44 -12.74 -20.90
N GLY A 58 -7.81 -11.47 -20.73
CA GLY A 58 -8.53 -10.68 -21.72
C GLY A 58 -7.74 -10.51 -23.01
N VAL A 59 -6.46 -10.12 -22.90
CA VAL A 59 -5.54 -9.98 -24.04
C VAL A 59 -5.35 -11.33 -24.73
N PHE A 60 -5.13 -12.41 -23.97
CA PHE A 60 -4.97 -13.73 -24.56
C PHE A 60 -6.21 -14.15 -25.37
N VAL A 61 -7.40 -14.09 -24.79
CA VAL A 61 -8.64 -14.53 -25.45
C VAL A 61 -8.93 -13.66 -26.68
N ALA A 62 -8.80 -12.33 -26.56
CA ALA A 62 -9.05 -11.41 -27.65
C ALA A 62 -8.10 -11.63 -28.84
N VAL A 63 -6.79 -11.69 -28.57
CA VAL A 63 -5.77 -11.88 -29.60
C VAL A 63 -5.85 -13.28 -30.20
N TRP A 64 -6.14 -14.30 -29.39
CA TRP A 64 -6.29 -15.67 -29.88
C TRP A 64 -7.46 -15.82 -30.84
N ALA A 65 -8.64 -15.29 -30.47
CA ALA A 65 -9.83 -15.34 -31.30
C ALA A 65 -9.64 -14.56 -32.61
N ALA A 66 -9.13 -13.32 -32.51
CA ALA A 66 -8.88 -12.46 -33.66
C ALA A 66 -7.84 -13.07 -34.62
N SER A 67 -6.69 -13.49 -34.10
CA SER A 67 -5.60 -14.04 -34.92
C SER A 67 -5.97 -15.36 -35.56
N SER A 68 -6.66 -16.25 -34.83
CA SER A 68 -7.12 -17.54 -35.37
C SER A 68 -8.13 -17.34 -36.50
N ALA A 69 -9.10 -16.43 -36.33
CA ALA A 69 -10.07 -16.11 -37.37
C ALA A 69 -9.38 -15.49 -38.61
N LEU A 70 -8.51 -14.51 -38.40
CA LEU A 70 -7.81 -13.79 -39.47
C LEU A 70 -6.90 -14.73 -40.28
N LEU A 71 -6.12 -15.58 -39.62
CA LEU A 71 -5.27 -16.58 -40.29
C LEU A 71 -6.08 -17.63 -41.04
N TYR A 72 -7.22 -18.06 -40.50
CA TYR A 72 -8.09 -18.99 -41.21
C TYR A 72 -8.60 -18.36 -42.51
N PHE A 73 -9.18 -17.16 -42.45
CA PHE A 73 -9.80 -16.53 -43.62
C PHE A 73 -8.79 -16.04 -44.66
N LEU A 74 -7.62 -15.52 -44.24
CA LEU A 74 -6.64 -14.93 -45.15
C LEU A 74 -5.60 -15.92 -45.69
N LYS A 75 -5.15 -16.87 -44.86
CA LYS A 75 -3.98 -17.71 -45.19
C LYS A 75 -4.33 -19.17 -45.44
N PHE A 76 -5.14 -19.77 -44.56
CA PHE A 76 -5.28 -21.23 -44.51
C PHE A 76 -6.57 -21.77 -45.15
N ARG A 77 -7.54 -20.91 -45.51
CA ARG A 77 -8.81 -21.34 -46.11
C ARG A 77 -8.56 -22.14 -47.40
N PRO A 78 -8.90 -23.45 -47.44
CA PRO A 78 -8.60 -24.27 -48.60
C PRO A 78 -9.53 -23.93 -49.77
N THR A 79 -8.95 -23.67 -50.94
CA THR A 79 -9.71 -23.54 -52.19
C THR A 79 -10.01 -24.91 -52.79
N PHE A 80 -11.00 -25.00 -53.70
CA PHE A 80 -11.31 -26.25 -54.39
C PHE A 80 -10.11 -26.80 -55.20
N LYS A 81 -9.27 -25.91 -55.76
CA LYS A 81 -8.06 -26.29 -56.47
C LYS A 81 -7.01 -26.92 -55.54
N ASP A 82 -6.86 -26.39 -54.33
CA ASP A 82 -5.95 -26.96 -53.33
C ASP A 82 -6.43 -28.32 -52.83
N VAL A 83 -7.76 -28.48 -52.65
CA VAL A 83 -8.36 -29.77 -52.31
C VAL A 83 -8.11 -30.78 -53.42
N ALA A 84 -8.35 -30.41 -54.68
CA ALA A 84 -8.11 -31.27 -55.83
C ALA A 84 -6.63 -31.73 -55.91
N ARG A 85 -5.68 -30.79 -55.80
CA ARG A 85 -4.24 -31.10 -55.78
C ARG A 85 -3.86 -32.08 -54.67
N ARG A 86 -4.38 -31.87 -53.45
CA ARG A 86 -4.09 -32.74 -52.29
C ARG A 86 -4.70 -34.13 -52.45
N VAL A 87 -5.90 -34.21 -53.04
CA VAL A 87 -6.59 -35.48 -53.33
C VAL A 87 -5.89 -36.23 -54.47
N ASP A 88 -5.38 -35.53 -55.49
CA ASP A 88 -4.60 -36.14 -56.57
C ASP A 88 -3.31 -36.80 -56.08
N GLY A 89 -2.70 -36.22 -55.04
CA GLY A 89 -1.55 -36.82 -54.34
C GLY A 89 -1.83 -38.20 -53.72
N LEU A 90 -3.07 -38.69 -53.72
CA LEU A 90 -3.44 -40.05 -53.29
C LEU A 90 -3.39 -41.07 -54.44
N GLY A 91 -2.72 -40.73 -55.55
CA GLY A 91 -2.55 -41.63 -56.70
C GLY A 91 -3.64 -41.48 -57.76
N LEU A 92 -4.30 -40.33 -57.86
CA LEU A 92 -5.29 -40.05 -58.90
C LEU A 92 -4.69 -39.34 -60.14
N GLU A 93 -3.37 -39.19 -60.21
CA GLU A 93 -2.65 -38.75 -61.42
C GLU A 93 -3.23 -37.46 -62.05
N GLU A 94 -3.45 -36.42 -61.24
CA GLU A 94 -3.98 -35.11 -61.68
C GLU A 94 -5.42 -35.14 -62.24
N ARG A 95 -6.13 -36.27 -62.16
CA ARG A 95 -7.49 -36.37 -62.72
C ARG A 95 -8.48 -35.46 -62.00
N VAL A 96 -8.30 -35.23 -60.69
CA VAL A 96 -9.22 -34.40 -59.91
C VAL A 96 -8.97 -32.92 -60.16
N ILE A 97 -7.71 -32.49 -60.30
CA ILE A 97 -7.38 -31.11 -60.64
C ILE A 97 -7.87 -30.77 -62.04
N THR A 98 -7.63 -31.64 -63.03
CA THR A 98 -8.17 -31.48 -64.39
C THR A 98 -9.70 -31.47 -64.40
N MET A 99 -10.35 -32.33 -63.59
CA MET A 99 -11.82 -32.31 -63.41
C MET A 99 -12.32 -30.97 -62.86
N THR A 100 -11.60 -30.35 -61.92
CA THR A 100 -11.96 -29.02 -61.40
C THR A 100 -11.72 -27.89 -62.41
N GLU A 101 -10.67 -27.96 -63.22
CA GLU A 101 -10.37 -26.95 -64.25
C GLU A 101 -11.40 -26.98 -65.39
N TYR A 102 -11.90 -28.17 -65.74
CA TYR A 102 -12.96 -28.35 -66.74
C TYR A 102 -14.38 -28.31 -66.16
N GLU A 103 -14.57 -27.88 -64.91
CA GLU A 103 -15.91 -27.82 -64.29
C GLU A 103 -16.90 -26.99 -65.12
N LYS A 104 -16.42 -25.91 -65.77
CA LYS A 104 -17.25 -24.98 -66.56
C LYS A 104 -17.34 -25.34 -68.06
N LYS A 105 -16.62 -26.36 -68.54
CA LYS A 105 -16.62 -26.74 -69.98
C LYS A 105 -17.65 -27.82 -70.26
N GLU A 106 -18.49 -27.58 -71.26
CA GLU A 106 -19.62 -28.46 -71.62
C GLU A 106 -19.31 -29.43 -72.77
N ASP A 107 -18.07 -29.42 -73.27
CA ASP A 107 -17.58 -30.30 -74.32
C ASP A 107 -17.73 -31.78 -73.95
N PHE A 108 -17.98 -32.62 -74.95
CA PHE A 108 -18.10 -34.08 -74.77
C PHE A 108 -16.88 -34.69 -74.06
N PHE A 109 -15.68 -34.29 -74.49
CA PHE A 109 -14.43 -34.76 -73.90
C PHE A 109 -14.30 -34.34 -72.42
N ALA A 110 -14.67 -33.10 -72.08
CA ALA A 110 -14.66 -32.60 -70.71
C ALA A 110 -15.65 -33.38 -69.83
N LYS A 111 -16.86 -33.69 -70.33
CA LYS A 111 -17.83 -34.53 -69.61
C LYS A 111 -17.31 -35.94 -69.34
N LYS A 112 -16.71 -36.58 -70.34
CA LYS A 112 -16.13 -37.93 -70.21
C LYS A 112 -14.95 -37.96 -69.22
N GLN A 113 -14.07 -36.95 -69.27
CA GLN A 113 -12.97 -36.81 -68.31
C GLN A 113 -13.47 -36.60 -66.88
N ARG A 114 -14.49 -35.75 -66.67
CA ARG A 114 -15.12 -35.56 -65.35
C ARG A 114 -15.73 -36.86 -64.83
N GLN A 115 -16.35 -37.67 -65.69
CA GLN A 115 -16.92 -38.98 -65.31
C GLN A 115 -15.85 -40.01 -64.94
N ASP A 116 -14.77 -40.10 -65.72
CA ASP A 116 -13.64 -41.01 -65.42
C ASP A 116 -12.95 -40.63 -64.11
N ALA A 117 -12.67 -39.33 -63.91
CA ALA A 117 -12.13 -38.81 -62.66
C ALA A 117 -13.05 -39.09 -61.47
N ALA A 118 -14.35 -38.88 -61.62
CA ALA A 118 -15.33 -39.18 -60.57
C ALA A 118 -15.43 -40.67 -60.24
N ALA A 119 -15.30 -41.56 -61.24
CA ALA A 119 -15.28 -43.00 -61.05
C ALA A 119 -14.04 -43.44 -60.26
N LYS A 120 -12.86 -42.93 -60.62
CA LYS A 120 -11.62 -43.19 -59.89
C LYS A 120 -11.61 -42.58 -58.50
N LEU A 121 -12.19 -41.39 -58.31
CA LEU A 121 -12.27 -40.75 -57.00
C LEU A 121 -13.06 -41.59 -55.97
N LYS A 122 -14.06 -42.37 -56.41
CA LYS A 122 -14.82 -43.29 -55.53
C LYS A 122 -13.97 -44.43 -54.96
N SER A 123 -12.87 -44.78 -55.63
CA SER A 123 -11.94 -45.81 -55.16
C SER A 123 -11.09 -45.34 -53.97
N VAL A 124 -10.92 -44.02 -53.84
CA VAL A 124 -10.15 -43.40 -52.76
C VAL A 124 -11.09 -43.03 -51.62
N LYS A 125 -10.75 -43.41 -50.39
CA LYS A 125 -11.51 -43.02 -49.20
C LYS A 125 -11.05 -41.65 -48.73
N SER A 126 -11.99 -40.77 -48.39
CA SER A 126 -11.70 -39.47 -47.72
C SER A 126 -10.94 -39.62 -46.40
N GLY A 127 -11.03 -40.81 -45.78
CA GLY A 127 -10.23 -41.33 -44.68
C GLY A 127 -8.71 -41.19 -44.82
N SER A 128 -8.19 -41.31 -46.04
CA SER A 128 -6.76 -41.44 -46.34
C SER A 128 -5.96 -40.15 -46.22
N LEU A 129 -6.63 -38.99 -46.23
CA LEU A 129 -5.99 -37.70 -45.98
C LEU A 129 -5.64 -37.57 -44.49
N LYS A 130 -4.36 -37.74 -44.17
CA LYS A 130 -3.82 -37.47 -42.83
C LYS A 130 -3.75 -35.96 -42.58
N ILE A 131 -4.15 -35.54 -41.39
CA ILE A 131 -4.02 -34.16 -40.93
C ILE A 131 -2.54 -33.91 -40.65
N VAL A 132 -1.98 -32.87 -41.26
CA VAL A 132 -0.57 -32.50 -41.08
C VAL A 132 -0.49 -31.13 -40.42
N VAL A 133 0.05 -31.08 -39.20
CA VAL A 133 0.40 -29.84 -38.49
C VAL A 133 1.92 -29.81 -38.31
N SER A 134 2.51 -28.62 -38.40
CA SER A 134 3.95 -28.46 -38.24
C SER A 134 4.36 -28.65 -36.77
N ALA A 135 5.24 -29.61 -36.50
CA ALA A 135 5.79 -29.80 -35.16
C ALA A 135 6.48 -28.54 -34.64
N ALA A 136 7.18 -27.80 -35.52
CA ALA A 136 7.83 -26.53 -35.17
C ALA A 136 6.83 -25.50 -34.64
N SER A 137 5.63 -25.39 -35.24
CA SER A 137 4.62 -24.43 -34.76
C SER A 137 4.08 -24.77 -33.37
N ILE A 138 4.03 -26.06 -33.02
CA ILE A 138 3.63 -26.51 -31.69
C ILE A 138 4.74 -26.20 -30.68
N ILE A 139 5.99 -26.49 -31.03
CA ILE A 139 7.15 -26.19 -30.18
C ILE A 139 7.22 -24.69 -29.87
N VAL A 140 7.08 -23.83 -30.89
CA VAL A 140 7.06 -22.37 -30.71
C VAL A 140 5.90 -21.93 -29.80
N ALA A 141 4.71 -22.50 -29.96
CA ALA A 141 3.58 -22.19 -29.08
C ALA A 141 3.86 -22.57 -27.62
N CYS A 142 4.53 -23.72 -27.38
CA CYS A 142 4.92 -24.14 -26.03
C CYS A 142 5.98 -23.21 -25.42
N VAL A 143 7.00 -22.81 -26.17
CA VAL A 143 8.03 -21.86 -25.69
C VAL A 143 7.40 -20.52 -25.33
N MET A 144 6.48 -20.03 -26.16
CA MET A 144 5.76 -18.78 -25.91
C MET A 144 4.83 -18.89 -24.71
N LEU A 145 4.14 -20.03 -24.53
CA LEU A 145 3.33 -20.30 -23.33
C LEU A 145 4.19 -20.21 -22.06
N LEU A 146 5.36 -20.85 -22.03
CA LEU A 146 6.25 -20.82 -20.87
C LEU A 146 6.72 -19.40 -20.56
N THR A 147 7.10 -18.65 -21.60
CA THR A 147 7.55 -17.25 -21.46
C THR A 147 6.43 -16.34 -20.96
N ALA A 148 5.23 -16.47 -21.53
CA ALA A 148 4.06 -15.71 -21.12
C ALA A 148 3.62 -16.08 -19.69
N GLY A 149 3.70 -17.35 -19.32
CA GLY A 149 3.46 -17.84 -17.97
C GLY A 149 4.41 -17.19 -16.98
N ALA A 150 5.72 -17.23 -17.25
CA ALA A 150 6.74 -16.60 -16.41
C ALA A 150 6.50 -15.09 -16.22
N ALA A 151 6.23 -14.36 -17.30
CA ALA A 151 5.96 -12.92 -17.24
C ALA A 151 4.68 -12.61 -16.43
N THR A 152 3.62 -13.41 -16.63
CA THR A 152 2.35 -13.26 -15.88
C THR A 152 2.57 -13.56 -14.40
N THR A 153 3.34 -14.59 -14.06
CA THR A 153 3.67 -14.90 -12.67
C THR A 153 4.50 -13.79 -12.02
N ALA A 154 5.52 -13.26 -12.70
CA ALA A 154 6.33 -12.16 -12.18
C ALA A 154 5.47 -10.92 -11.89
N SER A 155 4.59 -10.58 -12.82
CA SER A 155 3.65 -9.45 -12.67
C SER A 155 2.65 -9.67 -11.52
N ALA A 156 2.15 -10.90 -11.37
CA ALA A 156 1.23 -11.26 -10.29
C ALA A 156 1.91 -11.26 -8.91
N LEU A 157 3.15 -11.73 -8.81
CA LEU A 157 3.93 -11.66 -7.57
C LEU A 157 4.25 -10.21 -7.19
N SER A 158 4.55 -9.38 -8.19
CA SER A 158 4.75 -7.95 -7.98
C SER A 158 3.48 -7.24 -7.51
N ALA A 159 2.32 -7.56 -8.09
CA ALA A 159 1.04 -7.04 -7.62
C ALA A 159 0.72 -7.44 -6.17
N LYS A 160 1.26 -8.58 -5.68
CA LYS A 160 1.17 -9.00 -4.28
C LYS A 160 2.22 -8.37 -3.36
N GLY A 161 3.12 -7.55 -3.88
CA GLY A 161 4.22 -6.95 -3.12
C GLY A 161 5.36 -7.93 -2.77
N ILE A 162 5.36 -9.15 -3.34
CA ILE A 162 6.43 -10.13 -3.08
C ILE A 162 7.72 -9.75 -3.83
N ILE A 163 7.55 -9.22 -5.05
CA ILE A 163 8.66 -8.73 -5.88
C ILE A 163 8.45 -7.24 -6.09
N LYS A 164 9.53 -6.45 -6.01
CA LYS A 164 9.45 -5.03 -6.34
C LYS A 164 8.98 -4.83 -7.78
N ASP A 165 8.04 -3.92 -7.96
CA ASP A 165 7.67 -3.40 -9.27
C ASP A 165 8.78 -2.51 -9.83
N LEU A 166 8.76 -2.27 -11.14
CA LEU A 166 9.81 -1.48 -11.79
C LEU A 166 9.92 -0.06 -11.21
N PRO A 167 8.82 0.67 -10.95
CA PRO A 167 8.89 1.97 -10.25
C PRO A 167 9.58 1.85 -8.89
N GLY A 168 9.22 0.87 -8.05
CA GLY A 168 9.88 0.64 -6.76
C GLY A 168 11.36 0.24 -6.83
N ILE A 169 11.90 -0.10 -8.00
CA ILE A 169 13.34 -0.32 -8.24
C ILE A 169 14.00 0.99 -8.74
N VAL A 170 13.29 1.74 -9.56
CA VAL A 170 13.81 2.91 -10.29
C VAL A 170 13.74 4.18 -9.44
N GLU A 171 12.64 4.42 -8.73
CA GLU A 171 12.43 5.58 -7.87
C GLU A 171 13.59 5.83 -6.88
N PRO A 172 14.06 4.84 -6.09
CA PRO A 172 15.17 5.07 -5.16
C PRO A 172 16.52 5.35 -5.84
N ILE A 173 16.68 5.01 -7.13
CA ILE A 173 17.90 5.33 -7.90
C ILE A 173 17.90 6.80 -8.33
N PHE A 174 16.73 7.34 -8.70
CA PHE A 174 16.60 8.71 -9.20
C PHE A 174 16.19 9.73 -8.14
N ASN A 175 15.60 9.27 -7.04
CA ASN A 175 15.17 10.07 -5.90
C ASN A 175 15.52 9.32 -4.60
N PRO A 176 16.80 9.32 -4.19
CA PRO A 176 17.20 8.66 -2.96
C PRO A 176 16.52 9.32 -1.76
N GLU A 177 16.12 8.49 -0.80
CA GLU A 177 15.69 8.96 0.52
C GLU A 177 16.87 9.68 1.19
N VAL A 178 16.63 10.92 1.63
CA VAL A 178 17.63 11.72 2.35
C VAL A 178 17.32 11.61 3.84
N PHE A 179 18.32 11.27 4.64
CA PHE A 179 18.21 11.21 6.09
C PHE A 179 18.98 12.36 6.73
N TYR A 180 18.51 12.80 7.88
CA TYR A 180 19.16 13.76 8.75
C TYR A 180 19.47 13.07 10.07
N THR A 181 20.66 13.33 10.61
CA THR A 181 21.03 12.89 11.95
C THR A 181 20.66 14.01 12.91
N ILE A 182 19.85 13.73 13.93
CA ILE A 182 19.54 14.68 15.00
C ILE A 182 20.29 14.24 16.24
N VAL A 183 21.00 15.18 16.86
CA VAL A 183 21.78 14.96 18.07
C VAL A 183 21.28 15.91 19.15
N TYR A 184 20.92 15.36 20.31
CA TYR A 184 20.56 16.13 21.50
C TYR A 184 21.74 16.06 22.48
N GLU A 185 22.38 17.21 22.73
CA GLU A 185 23.51 17.34 23.63
C GLU A 185 23.14 18.20 24.85
N VAL A 186 23.99 18.15 25.89
CA VAL A 186 23.82 18.90 27.13
C VAL A 186 24.92 19.95 27.26
N GLU A 187 24.54 21.18 27.64
CA GLU A 187 25.44 22.23 28.07
C GLU A 187 25.19 22.55 29.55
N GLY A 188 26.09 22.12 30.43
CA GLY A 188 25.93 22.17 31.89
C GLY A 188 25.94 20.77 32.49
N GLU A 189 25.34 20.60 33.68
CA GLU A 189 25.18 19.29 34.32
C GLU A 189 23.70 18.86 34.26
N GLY A 190 23.45 17.79 33.50
CA GLY A 190 22.13 17.26 33.20
C GLY A 190 22.21 16.05 32.25
N GLU A 191 21.07 15.41 31.99
CA GLU A 191 20.96 14.24 31.13
C GLU A 191 19.80 14.41 30.13
N ILE A 192 19.95 13.84 28.93
CA ILE A 192 18.85 13.68 27.99
C ILE A 192 18.25 12.28 28.18
N GLU A 193 17.04 12.21 28.69
CA GLU A 193 16.24 10.99 28.70
C GLU A 193 15.60 10.77 27.33
N GLY A 194 15.91 9.63 26.70
CA GLY A 194 15.41 9.26 25.39
C GLY A 194 16.53 8.90 24.41
N ASN A 195 16.21 8.88 23.12
CA ASN A 195 17.19 8.60 22.08
C ASN A 195 17.88 9.91 21.65
N ALA A 196 19.09 10.15 22.15
CA ALA A 196 19.85 11.37 21.86
C ALA A 196 20.38 11.44 20.41
N ASP A 197 20.64 10.30 19.77
CA ASP A 197 21.18 10.20 18.41
C ASP A 197 20.16 9.53 17.48
N GLN A 198 19.50 10.32 16.63
CA GLN A 198 18.38 9.85 15.81
C GLN A 198 18.65 10.00 14.32
N LEU A 199 18.29 8.98 13.54
CA LEU A 199 18.31 9.04 12.07
C LEU A 199 16.90 9.23 11.54
N VAL A 200 16.58 10.44 11.11
CA VAL A 200 15.23 10.83 10.70
C VAL A 200 15.18 11.03 9.18
N LEU A 201 14.18 10.45 8.52
CA LEU A 201 13.94 10.70 7.10
C LEU A 201 13.59 12.17 6.91
N LYS A 202 14.10 12.82 5.86
CA LYS A 202 13.79 14.23 5.55
C LYS A 202 12.28 14.51 5.61
N GLY A 203 11.88 15.44 6.47
CA GLY A 203 10.48 15.82 6.70
C GLY A 203 9.66 14.82 7.52
N GLY A 204 10.30 13.83 8.15
CA GLY A 204 9.72 12.95 9.16
C GLY A 204 9.87 13.51 10.57
N ASP A 205 9.29 12.81 11.54
CA ASP A 205 9.29 13.22 12.95
C ASP A 205 10.40 12.49 13.73
N ALA A 206 11.00 13.20 14.68
CA ALA A 206 11.95 12.67 15.65
C ALA A 206 11.22 11.98 16.82
N GLU A 207 11.89 11.04 17.48
CA GLU A 207 11.46 10.49 18.76
C GLU A 207 11.54 11.58 19.84
N PRO A 208 10.57 11.66 20.76
CA PRO A 208 10.58 12.66 21.82
C PRO A 208 11.72 12.39 22.81
N VAL A 209 12.28 13.48 23.35
CA VAL A 209 13.34 13.46 24.38
C VAL A 209 12.98 14.40 25.52
N LEU A 210 13.54 14.16 26.70
CA LEU A 210 13.34 14.98 27.89
C LEU A 210 14.69 15.40 28.48
N ALA A 211 14.89 16.70 28.67
CA ALA A 211 16.06 17.23 29.36
C ALA A 211 15.84 17.23 30.88
N VAL A 212 16.67 16.49 31.63
CA VAL A 212 16.58 16.32 33.08
C VAL A 212 17.82 16.92 33.73
N ALA A 213 17.64 17.86 34.66
CA ALA A 213 18.74 18.50 35.36
C ALA A 213 19.29 17.61 36.47
N GLU A 214 20.60 17.68 36.73
CA GLU A 214 21.18 17.09 37.93
C GLU A 214 20.90 17.93 39.20
N ASP A 215 21.16 17.34 40.38
CA ASP A 215 20.98 18.02 41.66
C ASP A 215 21.76 19.34 41.73
N GLY A 216 21.09 20.43 42.11
CA GLY A 216 21.68 21.76 42.16
C GLY A 216 21.71 22.49 40.81
N TRP A 217 21.13 21.91 39.76
CA TRP A 217 20.96 22.55 38.45
C TRP A 217 19.49 22.67 38.08
N ALA A 218 19.19 23.59 37.16
CA ALA A 218 17.88 23.74 36.55
C ALA A 218 18.01 23.85 35.04
N PHE A 219 17.08 23.22 34.33
CA PHE A 219 16.92 23.40 32.89
C PHE A 219 16.52 24.84 32.59
N LEU A 220 17.30 25.51 31.73
CA LEU A 220 17.04 26.89 31.33
C LEU A 220 16.24 26.94 30.04
N CYS A 221 16.79 26.36 28.96
CA CYS A 221 16.15 26.27 27.64
C CYS A 221 16.97 25.37 26.71
N TRP A 222 16.42 25.05 25.55
CA TRP A 222 17.16 24.52 24.41
C TRP A 222 17.89 25.63 23.65
N SER A 223 18.93 25.27 22.88
CA SER A 223 19.75 26.20 22.09
C SER A 223 18.98 27.00 21.05
N ASP A 224 17.83 26.49 20.59
CA ASP A 224 16.91 27.16 19.67
C ASP A 224 15.88 28.06 20.37
N GLY A 225 15.96 28.16 21.71
CA GLY A 225 15.10 29.00 22.53
C GLY A 225 13.83 28.32 23.06
N SER A 226 13.64 27.01 22.86
CA SER A 226 12.51 26.30 23.47
C SER A 226 12.67 26.21 25.00
N GLU A 227 11.65 26.65 25.75
CA GLU A 227 11.65 26.65 27.22
C GLU A 227 11.09 25.35 27.82
N GLU A 228 10.53 24.46 26.99
CA GLU A 228 9.99 23.18 27.45
C GLU A 228 11.10 22.11 27.51
N PRO A 229 11.33 21.45 28.67
CA PRO A 229 12.35 20.39 28.77
C PRO A 229 11.97 19.15 27.96
N TYR A 230 10.67 18.91 27.74
CA TYR A 230 10.16 17.90 26.81
C TYR A 230 10.24 18.43 25.38
N ARG A 231 10.88 17.68 24.49
CA ARG A 231 11.07 18.06 23.09
C ARG A 231 10.61 16.96 22.16
N HIS A 232 9.91 17.35 21.09
CA HIS A 232 9.49 16.44 20.03
C HIS A 232 9.48 17.17 18.69
N ASP A 233 10.56 16.98 17.90
CA ASP A 233 10.74 17.64 16.62
C ASP A 233 9.91 16.96 15.51
N LYS A 234 8.98 17.70 14.90
CA LYS A 234 8.15 17.22 13.79
C LYS A 234 8.59 17.82 12.47
N GLU A 235 8.38 17.07 11.39
CA GLU A 235 8.72 17.48 10.02
C GLU A 235 10.16 18.03 9.89
N VAL A 236 11.15 17.30 10.40
CA VAL A 236 12.52 17.77 10.57
C VAL A 236 13.14 18.21 9.25
N MET A 237 13.62 19.46 9.23
CA MET A 237 14.34 20.08 8.13
C MET A 237 15.52 20.91 8.65
N PRO A 238 16.63 21.00 7.90
CA PRO A 238 17.74 21.87 8.28
C PRO A 238 17.33 23.33 8.19
N ASP A 239 17.51 24.05 9.29
CA ASP A 239 17.27 25.49 9.42
C ASP A 239 18.53 26.34 9.13
N GLY A 240 19.70 25.71 9.05
CA GLY A 240 20.98 26.33 8.73
C GLY A 240 21.72 26.93 9.94
N GLU A 241 21.07 27.04 11.10
CA GLU A 241 21.67 27.58 12.33
C GLU A 241 22.19 26.44 13.23
N PHE A 242 21.43 25.36 13.33
CA PHE A 242 21.77 24.18 14.14
C PHE A 242 22.19 22.98 13.29
N SER A 243 22.29 23.16 11.97
CA SER A 243 22.60 22.10 11.02
C SER A 243 24.02 22.22 10.44
N GLU A 244 24.81 21.17 10.57
CA GLU A 244 26.13 21.02 9.96
C GLU A 244 26.12 19.92 8.89
N VAL A 245 27.13 19.92 8.01
CA VAL A 245 27.31 18.87 7.00
C VAL A 245 28.64 18.18 7.25
N ASP A 246 28.61 16.87 7.47
CA ASP A 246 29.81 16.07 7.72
C ASP A 246 30.67 15.90 6.45
N GLU A 247 31.84 15.25 6.59
CA GLU A 247 32.76 14.99 5.47
C GLU A 247 32.16 14.10 4.38
N ASP A 248 31.15 13.30 4.72
CA ASP A 248 30.43 12.39 3.83
C ASP A 248 29.20 13.04 3.16
N GLY A 249 28.87 14.29 3.53
CA GLY A 249 27.75 15.05 2.98
C GLY A 249 26.40 14.82 3.67
N ASN A 250 26.39 14.14 4.83
CA ASN A 250 25.19 13.98 5.66
C ASN A 250 24.96 15.24 6.49
N VAL A 251 23.68 15.59 6.67
CA VAL A 251 23.30 16.73 7.50
C VAL A 251 23.08 16.25 8.93
N ILE A 252 23.76 16.90 9.87
CA ILE A 252 23.64 16.68 11.31
C ILE A 252 22.98 17.92 11.90
N ILE A 253 21.92 17.77 12.68
CA ILE A 253 21.23 18.84 13.38
C ILE A 253 21.47 18.63 14.88
N THR A 254 22.05 19.61 15.56
CA THR A 254 22.40 19.49 16.97
C THR A 254 21.64 20.50 17.82
N TYR A 255 20.90 20.02 18.81
CA TYR A 255 20.23 20.84 19.82
C TYR A 255 20.90 20.65 21.17
N PHE A 256 21.21 21.76 21.85
CA PHE A 256 21.81 21.72 23.19
C PHE A 256 20.74 22.04 24.23
N ALA A 257 20.58 21.18 25.24
CA ALA A 257 19.84 21.50 26.45
C ALA A 257 20.76 22.28 27.39
N VAL A 258 20.41 23.53 27.68
CA VAL A 258 21.19 24.44 28.52
C VAL A 258 20.70 24.36 29.95
N PHE A 259 21.60 24.03 30.87
CA PHE A 259 21.34 23.98 32.31
C PHE A 259 22.11 25.08 33.04
N THR A 260 21.57 25.57 34.14
CA THR A 260 22.22 26.55 35.02
C THR A 260 22.27 26.06 36.46
N GLU A 261 23.37 26.33 37.14
CA GLU A 261 23.52 26.07 38.58
C GLU A 261 22.52 26.94 39.36
N LEU A 262 21.83 26.34 40.32
CA LEU A 262 20.98 27.03 41.28
C LEU A 262 21.89 27.60 42.37
N GLU A 263 21.98 28.93 42.47
CA GLU A 263 22.67 29.55 43.61
C GLU A 263 21.96 29.13 44.90
N GLU A 264 22.67 28.36 45.74
CA GLU A 264 22.22 28.13 47.12
C GLU A 264 22.09 29.50 47.78
N SER A 265 20.86 29.94 48.05
CA SER A 265 20.66 31.14 48.84
C SER A 265 21.24 30.86 50.23
N GLU A 266 22.39 31.46 50.54
CA GLU A 266 22.87 31.59 51.91
C GLU A 266 21.79 32.36 52.69
N GLN A 267 20.82 31.63 53.24
CA GLN A 267 19.84 32.20 54.15
C GLN A 267 20.56 32.44 55.46
N ASP A 268 21.16 33.63 55.55
CA ASP A 268 21.73 34.20 56.76
C ASP A 268 20.79 33.95 57.93
N GLY A 269 21.23 33.10 58.84
CA GLY A 269 20.56 32.81 60.10
C GLY A 269 20.46 34.07 60.94
N ASN A 270 19.27 34.64 61.01
CA ASN A 270 18.89 35.53 62.09
C ASN A 270 17.70 34.93 62.84
N GLY A 271 18.03 34.25 63.95
CA GLY A 271 17.07 33.73 64.91
C GLY A 271 16.22 34.85 65.52
N GLY A 272 14.92 34.59 65.62
CA GLY A 272 13.98 35.36 66.41
C GLY A 272 12.98 34.39 67.04
N GLU A 273 13.24 34.02 68.28
CA GLU A 273 12.34 33.28 69.17
C GLU A 273 11.03 34.06 69.38
N GLY A 274 9.90 33.36 69.47
CA GLY A 274 8.60 33.99 69.71
C GLY A 274 7.40 33.04 69.83
N ASP A 275 7.45 32.18 70.84
CA ASP A 275 6.37 31.57 71.65
C ASP A 275 5.14 30.86 71.04
N GLU A 276 4.97 29.66 71.59
CA GLU A 276 3.87 28.69 71.50
C GLU A 276 2.61 29.16 72.25
N GLN A 277 1.42 28.94 71.69
CA GLN A 277 0.20 28.73 72.47
C GLN A 277 -0.67 27.62 71.85
N GLU A 278 -0.84 26.55 72.63
CA GLU A 278 -1.71 25.40 72.40
C GLU A 278 -3.19 25.69 72.73
N GLN A 279 -4.06 25.08 71.92
CA GLN A 279 -5.33 24.40 72.19
C GLN A 279 -6.40 25.01 73.12
N GLU A 280 -7.65 25.03 72.64
CA GLU A 280 -8.79 24.41 73.36
C GLU A 280 -10.00 24.07 72.46
N GLN A 281 -10.67 22.99 72.84
CA GLN A 281 -11.80 22.27 72.22
C GLN A 281 -13.16 22.96 72.47
N ASP A 282 -14.16 22.78 71.59
CA ASP A 282 -15.36 21.96 71.85
C ASP A 282 -16.60 22.31 70.98
N GLN A 283 -17.07 21.25 70.31
CA GLN A 283 -18.46 20.76 70.09
C GLN A 283 -19.68 21.69 69.87
N ALA A 284 -20.29 21.44 68.69
CA ALA A 284 -21.70 21.08 68.41
C ALA A 284 -22.86 22.08 68.67
N GLN A 285 -23.68 22.31 67.62
CA GLN A 285 -25.12 21.98 67.61
C GLN A 285 -25.82 22.28 66.25
N ASP A 286 -26.40 21.23 65.66
CA ASP A 286 -27.72 21.09 65.01
C ASP A 286 -28.28 22.18 64.05
N GLN A 287 -28.21 21.88 62.74
CA GLN A 287 -29.31 21.64 61.75
C GLN A 287 -30.57 22.58 61.69
N PRO A 288 -31.35 22.55 60.59
CA PRO A 288 -31.18 23.18 59.26
C PRO A 288 -32.39 24.13 58.92
N SER A 289 -32.44 24.75 57.73
CA SER A 289 -33.69 24.91 56.94
C SER A 289 -33.48 25.75 55.66
N ASP A 290 -33.64 25.07 54.52
CA ASP A 290 -34.35 25.41 53.27
C ASP A 290 -34.57 26.87 52.84
N GLY A 291 -34.32 27.13 51.55
CA GLY A 291 -34.88 28.27 50.84
C GLY A 291 -34.32 28.52 49.43
N GLU A 292 -34.77 27.71 48.47
CA GLU A 292 -35.18 28.05 47.08
C GLU A 292 -34.42 29.12 46.25
N GLU A 293 -33.88 28.63 45.12
CA GLU A 293 -34.15 29.03 43.72
C GLU A 293 -33.95 30.47 43.17
N GLN A 294 -33.33 30.45 41.98
CA GLN A 294 -33.54 31.29 40.78
C GLN A 294 -32.70 32.56 40.56
N GLU A 295 -31.67 32.35 39.73
CA GLU A 295 -31.49 32.88 38.35
C GLU A 295 -31.63 34.38 38.00
N GLN A 296 -30.72 34.76 37.08
CA GLN A 296 -30.72 35.90 36.15
C GLN A 296 -30.30 37.26 36.77
N GLU A 297 -29.47 38.10 36.15
CA GLU A 297 -29.35 38.41 34.73
C GLU A 297 -28.06 39.22 34.44
N GLN A 298 -27.67 39.24 33.17
CA GLN A 298 -26.52 39.93 32.58
C GLN A 298 -26.57 41.45 32.71
N GLN A 299 -25.40 42.09 32.78
CA GLN A 299 -25.20 43.36 32.04
C GLN A 299 -23.75 43.65 31.68
N GLN A 300 -23.51 43.75 30.36
CA GLN A 300 -22.34 44.37 29.73
C GLN A 300 -22.25 45.85 30.08
N THR A 301 -21.04 46.39 30.25
CA THR A 301 -20.70 47.69 29.68
C THR A 301 -19.19 47.81 29.43
N ASP A 302 -18.85 48.23 28.22
CA ASP A 302 -17.51 48.57 27.76
C ASP A 302 -16.94 49.81 28.47
N GLY A 303 -15.62 49.86 28.65
CA GLY A 303 -14.90 51.04 29.13
C GLY A 303 -13.38 50.87 29.08
N GLU A 304 -12.78 51.38 28.00
CA GLU A 304 -11.34 51.46 27.78
C GLU A 304 -10.66 52.46 28.74
N SER A 305 -9.56 52.06 29.42
CA SER A 305 -8.43 52.94 29.81
C SER A 305 -7.25 52.13 30.37
N LYS A 306 -6.05 52.67 30.14
CA LYS A 306 -4.72 52.06 30.27
C LYS A 306 -4.12 52.07 31.69
N ASP A 307 -3.06 51.25 31.80
CA ASP A 307 -1.88 51.30 32.66
C ASP A 307 -1.98 50.77 34.10
N GLY A 308 -1.15 49.78 34.44
CA GLY A 308 -0.91 49.34 35.81
C GLY A 308 -0.18 47.99 35.94
N ASP A 309 1.15 48.07 35.97
CA ASP A 309 2.13 47.03 36.33
C ASP A 309 1.82 46.38 37.70
N GLY A 310 1.91 45.04 37.82
CA GLY A 310 1.76 44.38 39.13
C GLY A 310 1.64 42.85 39.08
N LYS A 311 2.76 42.18 39.38
CA LYS A 311 2.95 40.73 39.54
C LYS A 311 1.88 40.02 40.37
N GLY A 312 1.45 38.85 39.88
CA GLY A 312 0.80 37.80 40.64
C GLY A 312 0.81 36.52 39.82
N GLY A 313 1.87 35.71 39.96
CA GLY A 313 1.94 34.40 39.31
C GLY A 313 0.92 33.47 39.95
N GLU A 314 -0.04 33.02 39.14
CA GLU A 314 -0.96 31.94 39.49
C GLU A 314 -0.22 30.63 39.18
N TYR A 315 0.01 29.79 40.20
CA TYR A 315 0.56 28.46 40.00
C TYR A 315 -0.45 27.64 39.20
N GLN A 316 -0.10 27.25 37.97
CA GLN A 316 -0.87 26.26 37.23
C GLN A 316 -0.27 24.88 37.50
N ASP A 317 -1.09 24.04 38.11
CA ASP A 317 -0.81 22.68 38.54
C ASP A 317 -0.46 21.78 37.35
N SER A 318 0.75 21.19 37.38
CA SER A 318 1.38 20.47 36.26
C SER A 318 0.88 19.04 36.09
N ASN A 319 -0.42 18.80 36.25
CA ASN A 319 -1.02 17.45 36.22
C ASN A 319 -1.76 17.14 34.91
N LYS A 320 -1.11 17.39 33.77
CA LYS A 320 -1.67 17.07 32.43
C LYS A 320 -0.68 16.24 31.62
N VAL A 321 -1.03 15.00 31.28
CA VAL A 321 -0.37 14.29 30.16
C VAL A 321 -1.32 13.40 29.35
N ILE A 322 -1.02 13.39 28.05
CA ILE A 322 -1.22 12.42 26.95
C ILE A 322 -2.05 12.95 25.77
N ASP A 323 -3.11 13.75 25.97
CA ASP A 323 -3.88 14.33 24.82
C ASP A 323 -4.30 15.81 25.00
N GLY A 324 -3.76 16.52 25.99
CA GLY A 324 -3.94 17.98 26.15
C GLY A 324 -5.33 18.49 26.57
N ASP A 325 -6.39 17.69 26.43
CA ASP A 325 -7.78 18.14 26.58
C ASP A 325 -8.52 17.67 27.85
N GLN A 326 -7.90 16.87 28.73
CA GLN A 326 -8.55 16.39 29.98
C GLN A 326 -7.73 16.67 31.25
N TYR A 327 -8.36 17.40 32.18
CA TYR A 327 -7.88 17.73 33.53
C TYR A 327 -8.45 16.68 34.51
N TYR A 328 -7.59 16.06 35.32
CA TYR A 328 -7.97 14.97 36.24
C TYR A 328 -7.84 15.33 37.72
N GLY A 329 -7.40 16.55 38.06
CA GLY A 329 -7.19 16.97 39.45
C GLY A 329 -8.46 17.00 40.31
N ASP A 330 -9.61 17.18 39.68
CA ASP A 330 -10.95 17.30 40.25
C ASP A 330 -11.77 15.99 40.20
N ARG A 331 -11.35 15.00 39.40
CA ARG A 331 -12.11 13.76 39.19
C ARG A 331 -11.73 12.64 40.15
N LEU A 332 -10.54 12.69 40.73
CA LEU A 332 -10.07 11.70 41.70
C LEU A 332 -10.95 11.71 42.97
N GLU A 333 -11.31 12.89 43.46
CA GLU A 333 -12.24 13.04 44.60
C GLU A 333 -13.63 12.50 44.28
N GLU A 334 -14.11 12.70 43.04
CA GLU A 334 -15.41 12.18 42.57
C GLU A 334 -15.44 10.64 42.56
N TYR A 335 -14.36 10.01 42.08
CA TYR A 335 -14.27 8.54 42.04
C TYR A 335 -14.00 7.91 43.42
N LEU A 336 -13.28 8.60 44.32
CA LEU A 336 -13.14 8.17 45.72
C LEU A 336 -14.47 8.24 46.47
N ALA A 337 -15.22 9.33 46.30
CA ALA A 337 -16.55 9.47 46.89
C ALA A 337 -17.53 8.41 46.37
N LEU A 338 -17.48 8.11 45.06
CA LEU A 338 -18.28 7.03 44.46
C LEU A 338 -17.87 5.65 45.00
N ALA A 339 -16.57 5.40 45.18
CA ALA A 339 -16.07 4.15 45.75
C ALA A 339 -16.50 3.98 47.22
N GLU A 340 -16.48 5.06 48.02
CA GLU A 340 -17.01 5.06 49.40
C GLU A 340 -18.53 4.80 49.41
N GLU A 341 -19.31 5.42 48.51
CA GLU A 341 -20.76 5.19 48.39
C GLU A 341 -21.09 3.73 48.01
N ILE A 342 -20.27 3.10 47.16
CA ILE A 342 -20.43 1.70 46.75
C ILE A 342 -20.07 0.76 47.91
N LEU A 343 -19.02 1.06 48.66
CA LEU A 343 -18.61 0.30 49.85
C LEU A 343 -19.61 0.42 51.01
N GLU A 344 -20.24 1.58 51.19
CA GLU A 344 -21.28 1.79 52.22
C GLU A 344 -22.58 1.04 51.91
N ASN A 345 -22.86 0.74 50.64
CA ASN A 345 -24.04 -0.02 50.20
C ASN A 345 -23.79 -1.54 50.05
N ASP A 346 -22.70 -2.08 50.62
CA ASP A 346 -22.29 -3.50 50.52
C ASP A 346 -22.12 -3.96 49.04
N GLY A 347 -21.81 -3.02 48.14
CA GLY A 347 -21.62 -3.25 46.70
C GLY A 347 -20.18 -3.63 46.35
N GLU A 348 -20.01 -4.51 45.36
CA GLU A 348 -18.69 -4.80 44.77
C GLU A 348 -18.27 -3.64 43.87
N ILE A 349 -17.06 -3.11 44.08
CA ILE A 349 -16.48 -2.03 43.27
C ILE A 349 -16.38 -2.51 41.80
N PRO A 350 -16.96 -1.78 40.83
CA PRO A 350 -16.87 -2.10 39.41
C PRO A 350 -15.44 -2.24 38.89
N ASP A 351 -15.20 -3.19 37.97
CA ASP A 351 -13.85 -3.56 37.50
C ASP A 351 -13.10 -2.38 36.86
N ASP A 352 -13.82 -1.47 36.20
CA ASP A 352 -13.29 -0.26 35.57
C ASP A 352 -12.75 0.76 36.59
N LEU A 353 -13.37 0.87 37.76
CA LEU A 353 -12.90 1.71 38.85
C LEU A 353 -11.64 1.14 39.52
N ARG A 354 -11.55 -0.18 39.65
CA ARG A 354 -10.37 -0.86 40.19
C ARG A 354 -9.17 -0.69 39.28
N GLU A 355 -9.36 -0.88 37.98
CA GLU A 355 -8.31 -0.75 36.96
C GLU A 355 -7.74 0.68 36.92
N PHE A 356 -8.59 1.70 37.08
CA PHE A 356 -8.16 3.09 37.18
C PHE A 356 -7.29 3.35 38.42
N ILE A 357 -7.71 2.91 39.60
CA ILE A 357 -6.97 3.13 40.86
C ILE A 357 -5.64 2.38 40.85
N GLU A 358 -5.60 1.13 40.36
CA GLU A 358 -4.36 0.36 40.23
C GLU A 358 -3.38 1.00 39.22
N SER A 359 -3.89 1.56 38.12
CA SER A 359 -3.04 2.25 37.13
C SER A 359 -2.40 3.53 37.68
N TYR A 360 -3.04 4.20 38.66
CA TYR A 360 -2.54 5.44 39.24
C TYR A 360 -1.47 5.20 40.32
N TYR A 361 -1.63 4.14 41.14
CA TYR A 361 -0.64 3.80 42.17
C TYR A 361 0.50 2.91 41.66
N GLY A 362 0.31 2.16 40.57
CA GLY A 362 1.34 1.32 39.97
C GLY A 362 2.41 2.07 39.14
N THR A 363 2.19 3.36 38.86
CA THR A 363 3.15 4.27 38.21
C THR A 363 4.01 5.07 39.20
N ILE A 364 3.74 4.94 40.51
CA ILE A 364 4.56 5.53 41.57
C ILE A 364 5.26 4.40 42.35
N GLU A 365 6.21 3.73 41.70
CA GLU A 365 7.25 2.92 42.36
C GLU A 365 8.61 3.14 41.69
#